data_AF-A0A423PIF6-F1
#
_entry.id   AF-A0A423PIF6-F1
#
_cell.length_a   1.000
_cell.length_b   1.000
_cell.length_c   1.000
_cell.angle_alpha   90.00
_cell.angle_beta   90.00
_cell.angle_gamma   90.00
#
_symmetry.space_group_name_H-M   'P 1'
#
loop_
_entity.id
_entity.type
_entity.pdbx_description
1 polymer ?
#
loop_
_entity_poly.entity_id
_entity_poly.type
_entity_poly.pdbx_seq_one_letter_code
_entity_poly.pdbx_strand_id
1 'polypeptide(L)'
;MADLDFDQFKEIVSVSKTDICTTLYRQNRDLIRIKKEHVAVRNLVRIIDSTLRLANAKGFTGMTLRDLCTDAGLSMGGLYAYIRNKDDLVGLIQSHGFMLTRRTLHDFTRDIDDPHEKLHVAVKSHLFLSELMRPWFYFSYMEARHLAQSRKRDAVAIERETERVYHDIIAEGIEAGAFRPVDARLLASLIKAMLQDWYLKRGKYHDQGTSVTTYAETMREVLERYLQHAPA
;
A
#
# COMPACT_ATOMS: atom_id res chain seq x y z
N MET A 1 -5.15 -10.89 16.08
CA MET A 1 -4.40 -9.84 15.32
C MET A 1 -5.06 -8.47 15.44
N ALA A 2 -6.32 -8.39 15.87
CA ALA A 2 -7.06 -7.13 16.06
C ALA A 2 -6.43 -6.14 17.05
N ASP A 3 -5.82 -6.61 18.15
CA ASP A 3 -5.26 -5.75 19.20
C ASP A 3 -3.86 -5.20 18.91
N LEU A 4 -3.33 -5.50 17.72
CA LEU A 4 -1.99 -5.11 17.35
C LEU A 4 -1.88 -3.59 17.18
N ASP A 5 -0.95 -2.97 17.92
CA ASP A 5 -0.75 -1.53 17.87
C ASP A 5 0.12 -1.10 16.67
N PHE A 6 0.22 0.21 16.43
CA PHE A 6 0.92 0.73 15.27
C PHE A 6 2.44 0.46 15.30
N ASP A 7 3.06 0.44 16.48
CA ASP A 7 4.50 0.22 16.61
C ASP A 7 4.86 -1.25 16.37
N GLN A 8 4.08 -2.17 16.94
CA GLN A 8 4.16 -3.61 16.66
C GLN A 8 3.94 -3.91 15.17
N PHE A 9 2.97 -3.23 14.54
CA PHE A 9 2.70 -3.37 13.11
C PHE A 9 3.91 -2.98 12.27
N LYS A 10 4.53 -1.85 12.63
CA LYS A 10 5.69 -1.32 11.94
C LYS A 10 6.88 -2.27 11.98
N GLU A 11 7.11 -2.96 13.09
CA GLU A 11 8.18 -3.96 13.20
C GLU A 11 7.96 -5.12 12.23
N ILE A 12 6.74 -5.69 12.19
CA ILE A 12 6.37 -6.80 11.29
C ILE A 12 6.54 -6.40 9.81
N VAL A 13 6.06 -5.22 9.44
CA VAL A 13 6.12 -4.75 8.05
C VAL A 13 7.53 -4.35 7.62
N SER A 14 8.36 -3.87 8.54
CA SER A 14 9.76 -3.50 8.24
C SER A 14 10.58 -4.71 7.76
N VAL A 15 10.36 -5.89 8.35
CA VAL A 15 10.95 -7.16 7.87
C VAL A 15 10.50 -7.46 6.45
N SER A 16 9.21 -7.26 6.16
CA SER A 16 8.62 -7.53 4.85
C SER A 16 9.21 -6.66 3.73
N LYS A 17 9.69 -5.44 4.00
CA LYS A 17 10.25 -4.56 2.95
C LYS A 17 11.45 -5.15 2.23
N THR A 18 12.36 -5.80 2.96
CA THR A 18 13.54 -6.44 2.37
C THR A 18 13.16 -7.69 1.58
N ASP A 19 12.20 -8.47 2.08
CA ASP A 19 11.65 -9.62 1.37
C ASP A 19 10.94 -9.22 0.07
N ILE A 20 10.20 -8.12 0.08
CA ILE A 20 9.55 -7.58 -1.12
C ILE A 20 10.61 -7.13 -2.12
N CYS A 21 11.68 -6.45 -1.69
CA CYS A 21 12.79 -6.11 -2.59
C CYS A 21 13.52 -7.35 -3.13
N THR A 22 13.59 -8.42 -2.35
CA THR A 22 14.09 -9.73 -2.81
C THR A 22 13.19 -10.33 -3.88
N THR A 23 11.87 -10.27 -3.69
CA THR A 23 10.88 -10.73 -4.67
C THR A 23 10.93 -9.90 -5.96
N LEU A 24 10.99 -8.57 -5.85
CA LEU A 24 11.19 -7.66 -6.97
C LEU A 24 12.44 -8.01 -7.77
N TYR A 25 13.57 -8.21 -7.08
CA TYR A 25 14.81 -8.58 -7.74
C TYR A 25 14.65 -9.88 -8.54
N ARG A 26 14.05 -10.90 -7.93
CA ARG A 26 13.85 -12.22 -8.57
C ARG A 26 12.93 -12.14 -9.79
N GLN A 27 11.84 -11.37 -9.70
CA GLN A 27 10.90 -11.15 -10.81
C GLN A 27 11.49 -10.31 -11.95
N ASN A 28 12.53 -9.51 -11.68
CA ASN A 28 13.14 -8.60 -12.65
C ASN A 28 14.59 -8.99 -12.99
N ARG A 29 14.96 -10.28 -12.88
CA ARG A 29 16.34 -10.75 -13.13
C ARG A 29 16.85 -10.48 -14.55
N ASP A 30 15.95 -10.38 -15.51
CA ASP A 30 16.31 -10.07 -16.90
C ASP A 30 16.61 -8.58 -17.11
N LEU A 31 15.98 -7.71 -16.31
CA LEU A 31 16.20 -6.27 -16.35
C LEU A 31 17.37 -5.83 -15.46
N ILE A 32 17.52 -6.45 -14.28
CA ILE A 32 18.54 -6.06 -13.30
C ILE A 32 19.86 -6.77 -13.60
N ARG A 33 20.87 -6.00 -13.99
CA ARG A 33 22.19 -6.51 -14.42
C ARG A 33 23.08 -6.98 -13.26
N ILE A 34 22.73 -6.65 -12.02
CA ILE A 34 23.49 -7.01 -10.82
C ILE A 34 23.22 -8.47 -10.43
N LYS A 35 24.27 -9.32 -10.50
CA LYS A 35 24.16 -10.77 -10.24
C LYS A 35 24.16 -11.16 -8.77
N LYS A 36 24.77 -10.34 -7.90
CA LYS A 36 24.79 -10.60 -6.45
C LYS A 36 23.48 -10.13 -5.83
N GLU A 37 22.59 -11.06 -5.47
CA GLU A 37 21.24 -10.79 -4.97
C GLU A 37 21.23 -9.82 -3.78
N HIS A 38 22.00 -10.07 -2.73
CA HIS A 38 22.04 -9.18 -1.55
C HIS A 38 22.48 -7.73 -1.88
N VAL A 39 23.35 -7.55 -2.88
CA VAL A 39 23.75 -6.21 -3.37
C VAL A 39 22.60 -5.58 -4.14
N ALA A 40 21.94 -6.36 -5.00
CA ALA A 40 20.80 -5.91 -5.78
C ALA A 40 19.66 -5.43 -4.88
N VAL A 41 19.27 -6.26 -3.91
CA VAL A 41 18.19 -5.98 -2.95
C VAL A 41 18.50 -4.73 -2.11
N ARG A 42 19.72 -4.63 -1.55
CA ARG A 42 20.10 -3.44 -0.77
C ARG A 42 20.02 -2.15 -1.58
N ASN A 43 20.46 -2.18 -2.83
CA ASN A 43 20.39 -1.00 -3.69
C ASN A 43 18.96 -0.72 -4.17
N LEU A 44 18.12 -1.73 -4.40
CA LEU A 44 16.70 -1.54 -4.71
C LEU A 44 16.00 -0.78 -3.58
N VAL A 45 16.24 -1.15 -2.31
CA VAL A 45 15.71 -0.42 -1.14
C VAL A 45 16.13 1.06 -1.21
N ARG A 46 17.42 1.35 -1.45
CA ARG A 46 17.94 2.72 -1.57
C ARG A 46 17.29 3.47 -2.73
N ILE A 47 17.18 2.86 -3.91
CA ILE A 47 16.57 3.46 -5.10
C ILE A 47 15.12 3.84 -4.83
N ILE A 48 14.33 2.93 -4.24
CA ILE A 48 12.91 3.15 -3.94
C ILE A 48 12.77 4.27 -2.90
N ASP A 49 13.51 4.21 -1.80
CA ASP A 49 13.42 5.21 -0.72
C ASP A 49 13.85 6.59 -1.16
N SER A 50 14.95 6.69 -1.90
CA SER A 50 15.43 7.95 -2.47
C SER A 50 14.44 8.51 -3.49
N THR A 51 13.82 7.66 -4.31
CA THR A 51 12.82 8.13 -5.28
C THR A 51 11.58 8.67 -4.58
N LEU A 52 11.04 7.96 -3.60
CA LEU A 52 9.87 8.42 -2.85
C LEU A 52 10.16 9.74 -2.15
N ARG A 53 11.34 9.89 -1.54
CA ARG A 53 11.77 11.13 -0.89
C ARG A 53 11.84 12.30 -1.88
N LEU A 54 12.53 12.12 -3.01
CA LEU A 54 12.69 13.15 -4.04
C LEU A 54 11.36 13.51 -4.70
N ALA A 55 10.52 12.51 -5.01
CA ALA A 55 9.22 12.72 -5.63
C ALA A 55 8.27 13.48 -4.70
N ASN A 56 8.27 13.20 -3.40
CA ASN A 56 7.46 13.95 -2.43
C ASN A 56 7.98 15.37 -2.19
N ALA A 57 9.28 15.62 -2.36
CA ALA A 57 9.88 16.94 -2.13
C ALA A 57 9.72 17.92 -3.32
N LYS A 58 9.84 17.43 -4.57
CA LYS A 58 9.84 18.29 -5.78
C LYS A 58 9.00 17.78 -6.95
N GLY A 59 8.16 16.77 -6.71
CA GLY A 59 7.36 16.09 -7.73
C GLY A 59 8.17 15.07 -8.53
N PHE A 60 7.51 14.01 -9.00
CA PHE A 60 8.20 12.97 -9.76
C PHE A 60 8.71 13.49 -11.11
N THR A 61 7.93 14.32 -11.80
CA THR A 61 8.36 14.96 -13.06
C THR A 61 9.60 15.83 -12.86
N GLY A 62 9.67 16.58 -11.77
CA GLY A 62 10.75 17.53 -11.47
C GLY A 62 12.07 16.90 -11.01
N MET A 63 12.08 15.65 -10.53
CA MET A 63 13.34 14.97 -10.19
C MET A 63 14.08 14.43 -11.42
N THR A 64 15.41 14.44 -11.35
CA THR A 64 16.29 13.83 -12.36
C THR A 64 16.90 12.51 -11.87
N LEU A 65 17.33 11.65 -12.79
CA LEU A 65 18.09 10.43 -12.42
C LEU A 65 19.44 10.75 -11.77
N ARG A 66 19.97 11.96 -12.02
CA ARG A 66 21.20 12.45 -11.40
C ARG A 66 20.98 12.79 -9.93
N ASP A 67 19.86 13.44 -9.61
CA ASP A 67 19.43 13.67 -8.21
C ASP A 67 19.28 12.34 -7.46
N LEU A 68 18.64 11.36 -8.11
CA LEU A 68 18.46 10.03 -7.55
C LEU A 68 19.81 9.34 -7.28
N CYS A 69 20.77 9.42 -8.20
CA CYS A 69 22.11 8.87 -7.98
C CYS A 69 22.79 9.50 -6.76
N THR A 70 22.72 10.82 -6.63
CA THR A 70 23.31 11.55 -5.49
C THR A 70 22.65 11.14 -4.17
N ASP A 71 21.32 11.16 -4.07
CA ASP A 71 20.60 10.82 -2.84
C ASP A 71 20.74 9.33 -2.49
N ALA A 72 20.67 8.44 -3.48
CA ALA A 72 20.81 7.00 -3.28
C ALA A 72 22.26 6.55 -3.12
N GLY A 73 23.26 7.44 -3.28
CA GLY A 73 24.68 7.12 -3.23
C GLY A 73 25.09 6.05 -4.24
N LEU A 74 24.62 6.20 -5.48
CA LEU A 74 24.93 5.33 -6.63
C LEU A 74 25.59 6.15 -7.75
N SER A 75 26.39 5.50 -8.59
CA SER A 75 26.83 6.10 -9.85
C SER A 75 25.72 5.99 -10.91
N MET A 76 25.79 6.80 -11.97
CA MET A 76 24.86 6.68 -13.10
C MET A 76 24.87 5.27 -13.70
N GLY A 77 26.05 4.68 -13.92
CA GLY A 77 26.18 3.29 -14.40
C GLY A 77 25.60 2.27 -13.42
N GLY A 78 25.74 2.53 -12.11
CA GLY A 78 25.13 1.72 -11.06
C GLY A 78 23.61 1.77 -11.08
N LEU A 79 23.00 2.94 -11.26
CA LEU A 79 21.55 3.10 -11.39
C LEU A 79 21.01 2.46 -12.67
N TYR A 80 21.71 2.64 -13.80
CA TYR A 80 21.33 2.03 -15.08
C TYR A 80 21.47 0.50 -15.10
N ALA A 81 22.08 -0.10 -14.07
CA ALA A 81 22.04 -1.55 -13.88
C ALA A 81 20.68 -2.06 -13.35
N TYR A 82 19.78 -1.18 -12.90
CA TYR A 82 18.45 -1.52 -12.37
C TYR A 82 17.29 -1.01 -13.24
N ILE A 83 17.46 0.14 -13.89
CA ILE A 83 16.41 0.80 -14.68
C ILE A 83 16.99 1.34 -15.98
N ARG A 84 16.19 1.42 -17.06
CA ARG A 84 16.62 2.07 -18.32
C ARG A 84 16.23 3.54 -18.38
N ASN A 85 15.13 3.90 -17.74
CA ASN A 85 14.56 5.26 -17.75
C ASN A 85 13.67 5.51 -16.51
N LYS A 86 13.10 6.72 -16.41
CA LYS A 86 12.18 7.07 -15.32
C LYS A 86 10.90 6.22 -15.32
N ASP A 87 10.45 5.72 -16.47
CA ASP A 87 9.29 4.84 -16.50
C ASP A 87 9.61 3.55 -15.75
N ASP A 88 10.70 2.85 -16.06
CA ASP A 88 11.11 1.63 -15.32
C ASP A 88 11.14 1.86 -13.80
N LEU A 89 11.63 3.02 -13.36
CA LEU A 89 11.65 3.42 -11.96
C LEU A 89 10.26 3.47 -11.33
N VAL A 90 9.28 4.07 -12.00
CA VAL A 90 7.88 4.06 -11.54
C VAL A 90 7.39 2.63 -11.35
N GLY A 91 7.76 1.73 -12.27
CA GLY A 91 7.27 0.35 -12.28
C GLY A 91 7.77 -0.42 -11.07
N LEU A 92 9.05 -0.27 -10.76
CA LEU A 92 9.65 -0.85 -9.56
C LEU A 92 8.98 -0.33 -8.29
N ILE A 93 8.73 0.99 -8.21
CA ILE A 93 8.10 1.60 -7.03
C ILE A 93 6.67 1.12 -6.87
N GLN A 94 5.88 1.13 -7.93
CA GLN A 94 4.49 0.67 -7.91
C GLN A 94 4.43 -0.81 -7.52
N SER A 95 5.19 -1.66 -8.21
CA SER A 95 5.25 -3.10 -7.91
C SER A 95 5.65 -3.38 -6.46
N HIS A 96 6.62 -2.62 -5.90
CA HIS A 96 7.01 -2.73 -4.50
C HIS A 96 5.84 -2.51 -3.54
N GLY A 97 5.17 -1.35 -3.62
CA GLY A 97 4.12 -1.05 -2.65
C GLY A 97 2.87 -1.89 -2.86
N PHE A 98 2.55 -2.27 -4.10
CA PHE A 98 1.45 -3.18 -4.38
C PHE A 98 1.67 -4.58 -3.80
N MET A 99 2.86 -5.16 -3.98
CA MET A 99 3.16 -6.46 -3.38
C MET A 99 3.15 -6.39 -1.85
N LEU A 100 3.62 -5.29 -1.27
CA LEU A 100 3.60 -5.11 0.17
C LEU A 100 2.16 -4.99 0.70
N THR A 101 1.31 -4.17 0.07
CA THR A 101 -0.12 -4.05 0.42
C THR A 101 -0.84 -5.40 0.34
N ARG A 102 -0.65 -6.13 -0.76
CA ARG A 102 -1.28 -7.45 -0.92
C ARG A 102 -0.81 -8.44 0.15
N ARG A 103 0.50 -8.51 0.39
CA ARG A 103 1.06 -9.40 1.40
C ARG A 103 0.54 -9.05 2.79
N THR A 104 0.52 -7.77 3.15
CA THR A 104 0.00 -7.29 4.44
C THR A 104 -1.47 -7.67 4.61
N LEU A 105 -2.33 -7.39 3.64
CA LEU A 105 -3.75 -7.73 3.76
C LEU A 105 -3.95 -9.25 3.89
N HIS A 106 -3.26 -10.04 3.08
CA HIS A 106 -3.33 -11.50 3.15
C HIS A 106 -2.83 -12.04 4.50
N ASP A 107 -1.60 -11.71 4.89
CA ASP A 107 -0.95 -12.26 6.08
C ASP A 107 -1.71 -11.87 7.36
N PHE A 108 -2.39 -10.71 7.36
CA PHE A 108 -3.16 -10.25 8.50
C PHE A 108 -4.58 -10.81 8.59
N THR A 109 -5.14 -11.35 7.50
CA THR A 109 -6.56 -11.77 7.47
C THR A 109 -6.77 -13.25 7.22
N ARG A 110 -5.76 -13.98 6.73
CA ARG A 110 -5.89 -15.37 6.27
C ARG A 110 -6.35 -16.37 7.34
N ASP A 111 -6.00 -16.11 8.61
CA ASP A 111 -6.23 -17.02 9.74
C ASP A 111 -7.39 -16.51 10.65
N ILE A 112 -8.25 -15.63 10.13
CA ILE A 112 -9.39 -15.05 10.86
C ILE A 112 -10.70 -15.55 10.24
N ASP A 113 -11.48 -16.26 11.04
CA ASP A 113 -12.76 -16.84 10.62
C ASP A 113 -13.94 -15.89 10.82
N ASP A 114 -13.95 -15.10 11.90
CA ASP A 114 -15.05 -14.15 12.17
C ASP A 114 -15.05 -13.00 11.14
N PRO A 115 -16.13 -12.81 10.34
CA PRO A 115 -16.18 -11.77 9.33
C PRO A 115 -16.02 -10.36 9.88
N HIS A 116 -16.53 -10.08 11.10
CA HIS A 116 -16.40 -8.77 11.75
C HIS A 116 -14.94 -8.47 12.06
N GLU A 117 -14.25 -9.38 12.74
CA GLU A 117 -12.82 -9.25 13.03
C GLU A 117 -11.99 -9.17 11.74
N LYS A 118 -12.28 -10.02 10.75
CA LYS A 118 -11.55 -10.07 9.48
C LYS A 118 -11.64 -8.75 8.72
N LEU A 119 -12.84 -8.15 8.64
CA LEU A 119 -13.05 -6.85 8.02
C LEU A 119 -12.31 -5.74 8.77
N HIS A 120 -12.41 -5.74 10.11
CA HIS A 120 -11.71 -4.76 10.94
C HIS A 120 -10.20 -4.84 10.74
N VAL A 121 -9.61 -6.05 10.79
CA VAL A 121 -8.18 -6.26 10.61
C VAL A 121 -7.73 -5.88 9.20
N ALA A 122 -8.52 -6.15 8.16
CA ALA A 122 -8.23 -5.73 6.79
C ALA A 122 -8.19 -4.19 6.65
N VAL A 123 -9.13 -3.48 7.27
CA VAL A 123 -9.18 -2.01 7.26
C VAL A 123 -8.02 -1.41 8.07
N LYS A 124 -7.82 -1.90 9.30
CA LYS A 124 -6.79 -1.43 10.23
C LYS A 124 -5.38 -1.64 9.67
N SER A 125 -5.08 -2.83 9.14
CA SER A 125 -3.78 -3.13 8.54
C SER A 125 -3.49 -2.27 7.31
N HIS A 126 -4.49 -1.97 6.47
CA HIS A 126 -4.31 -1.02 5.35
C HIS A 126 -4.05 0.39 5.85
N LEU A 127 -4.81 0.89 6.83
CA LEU A 127 -4.58 2.22 7.42
C LEU A 127 -3.17 2.33 7.98
N PHE A 128 -2.74 1.36 8.78
CA PHE A 128 -1.42 1.35 9.37
C PHE A 128 -0.33 1.29 8.30
N LEU A 129 -0.52 0.44 7.28
CA LEU A 129 0.40 0.41 6.14
C LEU A 129 0.45 1.76 5.42
N SER A 130 -0.69 2.43 5.25
CA SER A 130 -0.76 3.73 4.60
C SER A 130 -0.14 4.87 5.42
N GLU A 131 -0.17 4.79 6.75
CA GLU A 131 0.55 5.72 7.62
C GLU A 131 2.06 5.48 7.51
N LEU A 132 2.49 4.21 7.55
CA LEU A 132 3.90 3.84 7.47
C LEU A 132 4.51 4.18 6.09
N MET A 133 3.75 3.94 5.02
CA MET A 133 4.18 4.14 3.64
C MET A 133 3.53 5.36 2.99
N ARG A 134 3.17 6.38 3.77
CA ARG A 134 2.47 7.58 3.27
C ARG A 134 3.12 8.19 2.02
N PRO A 135 4.46 8.35 1.92
CA PRO A 135 5.10 8.87 0.71
C PRO A 135 4.80 8.05 -0.54
N TRP A 136 4.68 6.72 -0.39
CA TRP A 136 4.34 5.81 -1.48
C TRP A 136 2.86 5.89 -1.87
N PHE A 137 1.94 5.88 -0.91
CA PHE A 137 0.50 5.97 -1.22
C PHE A 137 0.14 7.31 -1.86
N TYR A 138 0.74 8.40 -1.37
CA TYR A 138 0.61 9.72 -1.97
C TYR A 138 1.18 9.74 -3.40
N PHE A 139 2.42 9.25 -3.58
CA PHE A 139 3.04 9.12 -4.91
C PHE A 139 2.19 8.31 -5.88
N SER A 140 1.70 7.14 -5.43
CA SER A 140 0.94 6.22 -6.27
C SER A 140 -0.34 6.87 -6.77
N TYR A 141 -1.08 7.58 -5.91
CA TYR A 141 -2.29 8.30 -6.29
C TYR A 141 -2.00 9.50 -7.19
N MET A 142 -1.03 10.34 -6.84
CA MET A 142 -0.76 11.59 -7.58
C MET A 142 -0.20 11.31 -8.98
N GLU A 143 0.69 10.33 -9.10
CA GLU A 143 1.37 10.04 -10.36
C GLU A 143 0.60 9.07 -11.26
N ALA A 144 -0.43 8.37 -10.76
CA ALA A 144 -1.29 7.50 -11.56
C ALA A 144 -1.81 8.19 -12.84
N ARG A 145 -2.10 9.49 -12.78
CA ARG A 145 -2.58 10.27 -13.93
C ARG A 145 -1.52 10.54 -15.01
N HIS A 146 -0.24 10.56 -14.63
CA HIS A 146 0.89 10.84 -15.52
C HIS A 146 1.55 9.58 -16.08
N LEU A 147 1.09 8.40 -15.65
CA LEU A 147 1.61 7.13 -16.15
C LEU A 147 1.28 6.93 -17.64
N ALA A 148 2.18 6.24 -18.34
CA ALA A 148 1.88 5.67 -19.65
C ALA A 148 0.63 4.77 -19.57
N GLN A 149 -0.14 4.69 -20.66
CA GLN A 149 -1.45 4.03 -20.67
C GLN A 149 -1.43 2.56 -20.21
N SER A 150 -0.37 1.82 -20.53
CA SER A 150 -0.20 0.43 -20.07
C SER A 150 -0.14 0.36 -18.54
N ARG A 151 0.62 1.25 -17.91
CA ARG A 151 0.82 1.30 -16.45
C ARG A 151 -0.38 1.87 -15.71
N LYS A 152 -1.19 2.71 -16.36
CA LYS A 152 -2.49 3.13 -15.84
C LYS A 152 -3.42 1.93 -15.64
N ARG A 153 -3.44 0.99 -16.59
CA ARG A 153 -4.25 -0.23 -16.47
C ARG A 153 -3.80 -1.08 -15.29
N ASP A 154 -2.48 -1.24 -15.11
CA ASP A 154 -1.92 -1.99 -13.99
C ASP A 154 -2.28 -1.34 -12.64
N ALA A 155 -2.15 -0.02 -12.53
CA ALA A 155 -2.52 0.72 -11.31
C ALA A 155 -4.01 0.55 -10.97
N VAL A 156 -4.90 0.67 -11.96
CA VAL A 156 -6.36 0.46 -11.78
C VAL A 156 -6.67 -0.99 -11.40
N ALA A 157 -5.99 -1.97 -12.00
CA ALA A 157 -6.21 -3.38 -11.68
C ALA A 157 -5.87 -3.68 -10.22
N ILE A 158 -4.82 -3.05 -9.68
CA ILE A 158 -4.37 -3.30 -8.31
C ILE A 158 -5.21 -2.53 -7.28
N GLU A 159 -5.69 -1.34 -7.63
CA GLU A 159 -6.70 -0.64 -6.82
C GLU A 159 -7.95 -1.51 -6.67
N ARG A 160 -8.41 -2.12 -7.77
CA ARG A 160 -9.53 -3.07 -7.75
C ARG A 160 -9.22 -4.36 -6.99
N GLU A 161 -8.00 -4.87 -7.05
CA GLU A 161 -7.57 -6.04 -6.26
C GLU A 161 -7.71 -5.76 -4.76
N THR A 162 -7.34 -4.56 -4.33
CA THR A 162 -7.46 -4.18 -2.92
C THR A 162 -8.92 -3.97 -2.51
N GLU A 163 -9.73 -3.32 -3.35
CA GLU A 163 -11.18 -3.21 -3.11
C GLU A 163 -11.85 -4.59 -3.02
N ARG A 164 -11.38 -5.54 -3.84
CA ARG A 164 -11.91 -6.90 -3.87
C ARG A 164 -11.76 -7.62 -2.53
N VAL A 165 -10.68 -7.38 -1.79
CA VAL A 165 -10.50 -7.95 -0.44
C VAL A 165 -11.68 -7.57 0.46
N TYR A 166 -12.06 -6.29 0.49
CA TYR A 166 -13.19 -5.83 1.31
C TYR A 166 -14.51 -6.38 0.80
N HIS A 167 -14.71 -6.36 -0.52
CA HIS A 167 -15.90 -6.92 -1.14
C HIS A 167 -16.10 -8.39 -0.74
N ASP A 168 -15.06 -9.21 -0.87
CA ASP A 168 -15.14 -10.65 -0.65
C ASP A 168 -15.44 -10.93 0.84
N ILE A 169 -14.79 -10.24 1.78
CA ILE A 169 -15.09 -10.35 3.21
C ILE A 169 -16.55 -9.97 3.53
N ILE A 170 -17.05 -8.88 2.94
CA ILE A 170 -18.43 -8.43 3.14
C ILE A 170 -19.42 -9.44 2.56
N ALA A 171 -19.17 -9.95 1.35
CA ALA A 171 -20.02 -10.94 0.70
C ALA A 171 -20.08 -12.25 1.51
N GLU A 172 -18.92 -12.77 1.94
CA GLU A 172 -18.84 -13.96 2.80
C GLU A 172 -19.62 -13.75 4.12
N GLY A 173 -19.49 -12.58 4.75
CA GLY A 173 -20.22 -12.28 5.99
C GLY A 173 -21.73 -12.14 5.79
N ILE A 174 -22.20 -11.68 4.61
CA ILE A 174 -23.63 -11.67 4.27
C ILE A 174 -24.13 -13.11 4.09
N GLU A 175 -23.40 -13.94 3.34
CA GLU A 175 -23.77 -15.35 3.09
C GLU A 175 -23.82 -16.16 4.40
N ALA A 176 -22.92 -15.88 5.33
CA ALA A 176 -22.89 -16.50 6.66
C ALA A 176 -23.94 -15.94 7.64
N GLY A 177 -24.71 -14.90 7.25
CA GLY A 177 -25.68 -14.23 8.12
C GLY A 177 -25.04 -13.38 9.25
N ALA A 178 -23.73 -13.13 9.19
CA ALA A 178 -23.01 -12.29 10.14
C ALA A 178 -23.23 -10.79 9.88
N PHE A 179 -23.48 -10.42 8.63
CA PHE A 179 -23.79 -9.06 8.19
C PHE A 179 -25.20 -8.98 7.60
N ARG A 180 -25.86 -7.84 7.79
CA ARG A 180 -27.11 -7.58 7.07
C ARG A 180 -26.87 -7.48 5.55
N PRO A 181 -27.87 -7.75 4.71
CA PRO A 181 -27.76 -7.56 3.26
C PRO A 181 -27.47 -6.09 2.89
N VAL A 182 -26.38 -5.86 2.15
CA VAL A 182 -25.96 -4.56 1.61
C VAL A 182 -25.37 -4.73 0.21
N ASP A 183 -25.19 -3.62 -0.52
CA ASP A 183 -24.34 -3.61 -1.71
C ASP A 183 -22.86 -3.69 -1.28
N ALA A 184 -22.33 -4.92 -1.26
CA ALA A 184 -20.95 -5.21 -0.85
C ALA A 184 -19.92 -4.45 -1.69
N ARG A 185 -20.19 -4.26 -2.98
CA ARG A 185 -19.30 -3.56 -3.90
C ARG A 185 -19.25 -2.08 -3.59
N LEU A 186 -20.40 -1.45 -3.40
CA LEU A 186 -20.45 -0.03 -3.03
C LEU A 186 -19.80 0.21 -1.67
N LEU A 187 -20.06 -0.66 -0.68
CA LEU A 187 -19.44 -0.53 0.64
C LEU A 187 -17.91 -0.69 0.57
N ALA A 188 -17.40 -1.64 -0.20
CA ALA A 188 -15.95 -1.79 -0.44
C ALA A 188 -15.32 -0.51 -1.05
N SER A 189 -15.98 0.12 -2.03
CA SER A 189 -15.52 1.39 -2.59
C SER A 189 -15.57 2.54 -1.59
N LEU A 190 -16.58 2.60 -0.72
CA LEU A 190 -16.66 3.61 0.35
C LEU A 190 -15.57 3.41 1.40
N ILE A 191 -15.29 2.17 1.80
CA ILE A 191 -14.15 1.82 2.66
C ILE A 191 -12.88 2.33 2.00
N LYS A 192 -12.66 2.01 0.72
CA LYS A 192 -11.46 2.46 0.01
C LYS A 192 -11.34 3.98 -0.02
N ALA A 193 -12.42 4.70 -0.30
CA ALA A 193 -12.43 6.16 -0.31
C ALA A 193 -12.05 6.77 1.06
N MET A 194 -12.54 6.19 2.17
CA MET A 194 -12.15 6.63 3.52
C MET A 194 -10.66 6.38 3.80
N LEU A 195 -10.14 5.20 3.41
CA LEU A 195 -8.71 4.91 3.49
C LEU A 195 -7.87 5.92 2.67
N GLN A 196 -8.35 6.31 1.49
CA GLN A 196 -7.68 7.32 0.64
C GLN A 196 -7.67 8.70 1.29
N ASP A 197 -8.77 9.11 1.93
CA ASP A 197 -8.85 10.41 2.61
C ASP A 197 -7.78 10.53 3.70
N TRP A 198 -7.50 9.45 4.45
CA TRP A 198 -6.47 9.42 5.49
C TRP A 198 -5.10 9.87 4.98
N TYR A 199 -4.57 9.19 3.94
CA TYR A 199 -3.21 9.46 3.48
C TYR A 199 -3.11 10.65 2.52
N LEU A 200 -4.19 11.03 1.83
CA LEU A 200 -4.20 12.20 0.94
C LEU A 200 -4.45 13.51 1.68
N LYS A 201 -5.25 13.50 2.75
CA LYS A 201 -5.60 14.68 3.54
C LYS A 201 -5.05 14.60 4.97
N ARG A 202 -3.89 13.96 5.14
CA ARG A 202 -3.28 13.69 6.46
C ARG A 202 -3.13 14.94 7.36
N GLY A 203 -2.92 16.12 6.76
CA GLY A 203 -2.82 17.40 7.49
C GLY A 203 -4.07 17.75 8.29
N LYS A 204 -5.26 17.56 7.71
CA LYS A 204 -6.55 17.76 8.41
C LYS A 204 -6.63 16.96 9.71
N TYR A 205 -6.22 15.69 9.67
CA TYR A 205 -6.27 14.80 10.82
C TYR A 205 -5.17 15.08 11.84
N HIS A 206 -4.01 15.55 11.38
CA HIS A 206 -2.96 16.04 12.25
C HIS A 206 -3.43 17.25 13.07
N ASP A 207 -4.06 18.23 12.43
CA ASP A 207 -4.55 19.44 13.10
C ASP A 207 -5.67 19.15 14.10
N GLN A 208 -6.42 18.06 13.87
CA GLN A 208 -7.44 17.54 14.79
C GLN A 208 -6.87 16.67 15.92
N GLY A 209 -5.55 16.41 15.95
CA GLY A 209 -4.94 15.48 16.91
C GLY A 209 -5.39 14.02 16.74
N THR A 210 -5.91 13.66 15.56
CA THR A 210 -6.41 12.31 15.30
C THR A 210 -5.26 11.38 14.92
N SER A 211 -5.06 10.32 15.72
CA SER A 211 -4.10 9.26 15.43
C SER A 211 -4.64 8.26 14.40
N VAL A 212 -3.75 7.51 13.74
CA VAL A 212 -4.16 6.43 12.82
C VAL A 212 -5.00 5.37 13.53
N THR A 213 -4.66 5.07 14.79
CA THR A 213 -5.42 4.14 15.64
C THR A 213 -6.82 4.66 15.89
N THR A 214 -6.96 5.93 16.31
CA THR A 214 -8.27 6.55 16.53
C THR A 214 -9.13 6.51 15.26
N TYR A 215 -8.52 6.80 14.10
CA TYR A 215 -9.20 6.73 12.81
C TYR A 215 -9.67 5.30 12.48
N ALA A 216 -8.82 4.30 12.69
CA ALA A 216 -9.14 2.89 12.47
C ALA A 216 -10.28 2.40 13.36
N GLU A 217 -10.27 2.72 14.65
CA GLU A 217 -11.34 2.34 15.58
C GLU A 217 -12.64 3.08 15.27
N THR A 218 -12.58 4.34 14.82
CA THR A 218 -13.78 5.05 14.35
C THR A 218 -14.37 4.38 13.11
N MET A 219 -13.54 3.99 12.14
CA MET A 219 -14.00 3.25 10.97
C MET A 219 -14.63 1.92 11.36
N ARG A 220 -14.04 1.20 12.33
CA ARG A 220 -14.60 -0.04 12.88
C ARG A 220 -16.01 0.18 13.41
N GLU A 221 -16.19 1.15 14.31
CA GLU A 221 -17.50 1.44 14.91
C GLU A 221 -18.57 1.78 13.85
N VAL A 222 -18.19 2.58 12.83
CA VAL A 222 -19.08 2.93 11.72
C VAL A 222 -19.49 1.69 10.92
N LEU A 223 -18.53 0.83 10.57
CA LEU A 223 -18.79 -0.38 9.79
C LEU A 223 -19.61 -1.40 10.57
N GLU A 224 -19.28 -1.64 11.85
CA GLU A 224 -20.03 -2.54 12.72
C GLU A 224 -21.50 -2.10 12.83
N ARG A 225 -21.75 -0.82 13.14
CA ARG A 225 -23.12 -0.30 13.22
C ARG A 225 -23.85 -0.35 11.88
N TYR A 226 -23.14 -0.09 10.78
CA TYR A 226 -23.74 -0.15 9.45
C TYR A 226 -24.06 -1.59 9.03
N LEU A 227 -23.30 -2.59 9.47
CA LEU A 227 -23.47 -4.01 9.09
C LEU A 227 -24.32 -4.82 10.08
N GLN A 228 -24.64 -4.26 11.24
CA GLN A 228 -25.58 -4.85 12.19
C GLN A 228 -26.97 -5.03 11.56
N HIS A 229 -27.62 -6.14 11.92
CA HIS A 229 -29.04 -6.32 11.65
C HIS A 229 -29.84 -5.26 12.40
N ALA A 230 -30.90 -4.74 11.77
CA ALA A 230 -31.80 -3.82 12.46
C ALA A 230 -32.33 -4.51 13.73
N PRO A 231 -32.39 -3.81 14.88
CA PRO A 231 -33.06 -4.36 16.05
C PRO A 231 -34.50 -4.69 15.66
N ALA A 232 -34.94 -5.89 16.04
CA ALA A 232 -36.28 -6.40 15.81
C ALA A 232 -37.36 -5.53 16.49
#